data_AF-A0A2M9EEZ6-F1
#
_entry.id   AF-A0A2M9EEZ6-F1
#
_cell.length_a   1.000
_cell.length_b   1.000
_cell.length_c   1.000
_cell.angle_alpha   90.00
_cell.angle_beta   90.00
_cell.angle_gamma   90.00
#
_symmetry.space_group_name_H-M   'P 1'
#
loop_
_entity.id
_entity.type
_entity.pdbx_description
1 polymer ?
#
loop_
_entity_poly.entity_id
_entity_poly.type
_entity_poly.pdbx_seq_one_letter_code
_entity_poly.pdbx_strand_id
1 'polypeptide(L)' 'MKLVDYKKFADTTFSKDSRPHDTTLQRWLREGKLPGRKIGGNWYVDVHAFAAANDPLVERVLAGES' A
#
# COMPACT_ATOMS: atom_id res chain seq x y z
N MET A 1 6.82 -0.75 -10.01
CA MET A 1 5.85 0.15 -9.35
C MET A 1 4.44 -0.29 -9.72
N LYS A 2 3.62 -0.67 -8.74
CA LYS A 2 2.24 -1.11 -8.99
C LYS A 2 1.29 -0.32 -8.08
N LEU A 3 0.48 0.55 -8.69
CA LEU A 3 -0.49 1.37 -7.99
C LEU A 3 -1.85 0.68 -7.98
N VAL A 4 -2.43 0.53 -6.80
CA VAL A 4 -3.76 -0.06 -6.60
C VAL A 4 -4.62 0.94 -5.86
N ASP A 5 -5.90 1.04 -6.22
CA ASP A 5 -6.87 1.83 -5.46
C ASP A 5 -6.83 1.44 -3.98
N TYR A 6 -6.81 2.44 -3.08
CA TYR A 6 -6.65 2.19 -1.65
C TYR A 6 -7.79 1.36 -1.03
N LYS A 7 -9.02 1.42 -1.56
CA LYS A 7 -10.13 0.58 -1.09
C LYS A 7 -9.93 -0.86 -1.51
N LYS A 8 -9.46 -1.09 -2.74
CA LYS A 8 -9.12 -2.44 -3.22
C LYS A 8 -7.91 -3.01 -2.46
N PHE A 9 -6.92 -2.18 -2.15
CA PHE A 9 -5.81 -2.57 -1.27
C PHE A 9 -6.32 -3.00 0.10
N ALA A 10 -7.20 -2.21 0.71
CA ALA A 10 -7.74 -2.54 2.03
C ALA A 10 -8.57 -3.82 2.04
N ASP A 11 -9.30 -4.10 0.96
CA ASP A 11 -10.09 -5.32 0.79
C ASP A 11 -9.24 -6.59 0.66
N THR A 12 -8.08 -6.47 0.03
CA THR A 12 -7.16 -7.59 -0.24
C THR A 12 -6.12 -7.81 0.85
N THR A 13 -5.85 -6.79 1.67
CA THR A 13 -4.79 -6.81 2.69
C THR A 13 -5.33 -7.10 4.09
N PHE A 14 -6.53 -6.62 4.43
CA PHE A 14 -7.10 -6.78 5.76
C PHE A 14 -8.31 -7.69 5.74
N SER A 15 -8.39 -8.60 6.73
CA SER A 15 -9.62 -9.32 7.04
C SER A 15 -10.74 -8.34 7.42
N LYS A 16 -11.99 -8.74 7.19
CA LYS A 16 -13.18 -7.89 7.39
C LYS A 16 -13.24 -7.23 8.78
N ASP A 17 -12.87 -7.97 9.82
CA ASP A 17 -12.86 -7.51 11.23
C ASP A 17 -11.65 -6.63 11.60
N SER A 18 -10.60 -6.61 10.77
CA SER A 18 -9.37 -5.84 11.02
C SER A 18 -9.16 -4.72 10.02
N ARG A 19 -10.14 -4.45 9.16
CA ARG A 19 -10.05 -3.43 8.11
C ARG A 19 -10.10 -2.03 8.73
N PRO A 20 -9.06 -1.20 8.54
CA PRO A 20 -9.08 0.19 8.99
C PRO A 20 -10.17 0.98 8.26
N HIS A 21 -10.73 1.98 8.95
CA HIS A 21 -11.67 2.90 8.32
C HIS A 21 -10.99 3.69 7.19
N ASP A 22 -11.79 4.12 6.22
CA ASP A 22 -11.35 4.80 5.00
C ASP A 22 -10.54 6.08 5.30
N THR A 23 -10.99 6.86 6.29
CA THR A 23 -10.29 8.06 6.79
C THR A 23 -8.92 7.73 7.40
N THR A 24 -8.77 6.58 8.05
CA THR A 24 -7.48 6.13 8.61
C THR A 24 -6.49 5.79 7.49
N LEU A 25 -6.93 5.07 6.46
CA LEU A 25 -6.11 4.75 5.29
C LEU A 25 -5.64 6.01 4.56
N GLN A 26 -6.56 6.94 4.30
CA GLN A 26 -6.23 8.22 3.67
C GLN A 26 -5.27 9.05 4.53
N ARG A 27 -5.42 9.01 5.86
CA ARG A 27 -4.48 9.65 6.78
C ARG A 27 -3.10 9.02 6.69
N TRP A 28 -2.97 7.70 6.69
CA TRP A 28 -1.67 7.03 6.56
C TRP A 28 -0.98 7.34 5.24
N LEU A 29 -1.74 7.41 4.14
CA LEU A 29 -1.24 7.85 2.84
C LEU A 29 -0.73 9.29 2.86
N ARG A 30 -1.49 10.19 3.50
CA ARG A 30 -1.10 11.60 3.64
C ARG A 30 0.12 11.78 4.55
N GLU A 31 0.22 10.98 5.62
CA GLU A 31 1.35 10.98 6.56
C GLU A 31 2.57 10.20 6.03
N GLY A 32 2.47 9.53 4.87
CA GLY A 32 3.54 8.71 4.29
C GLY A 32 3.79 7.38 5.01
N LYS A 33 2.93 6.99 5.97
CA LYS A 33 3.00 5.71 6.67
C LYS A 33 2.57 4.53 5.80
N LEU A 34 1.71 4.80 4.83
CA LEU A 34 1.35 3.87 3.78
C LEU A 34 1.92 4.42 2.46
N PRO A 35 2.79 3.70 1.75
CA PRO A 35 3.38 4.21 0.52
C PRO A 35 2.30 4.32 -0.56
N GLY A 36 2.16 5.52 -1.12
CA GLY A 36 1.13 5.80 -2.10
C GLY A 36 1.05 7.27 -2.47
N ARG A 37 0.11 7.61 -3.36
CA ARG A 37 -0.08 8.98 -3.83
C ARG A 37 -1.51 9.24 -4.27
N LYS A 38 -1.86 10.52 -4.33
CA LYS A 38 -3.14 10.99 -4.85
C LYS A 38 -3.02 11.29 -6.34
N ILE A 39 -3.90 10.71 -7.16
CA ILE A 39 -3.97 10.92 -8.62
C ILE A 39 -5.42 11.23 -8.97
N GLY A 40 -5.68 12.37 -9.60
CA GLY A 40 -7.02 12.75 -10.05
C GLY A 40 -8.08 12.77 -8.94
N GLY A 41 -7.69 13.13 -7.70
CA GLY A 41 -8.62 13.16 -6.57
C GLY A 41 -8.72 11.84 -5.79
N ASN A 42 -8.27 10.72 -6.36
CA ASN A 42 -8.32 9.41 -5.72
C ASN A 42 -6.96 8.98 -5.15
N TRP A 43 -6.96 8.15 -4.13
CA TRP A 43 -5.76 7.64 -3.48
C TRP A 43 -5.37 6.26 -4.01
N TYR A 44 -4.07 6.08 -4.25
CA TYR A 44 -3.50 4.82 -4.72
C TYR A 44 -2.34 4.41 -3.83
N VAL A 45 -2.29 3.12 -3.49
CA VAL A 45 -1.23 2.48 -2.70
C VAL A 45 -0.22 1.86 -3.66
N ASP A 46 1.07 2.09 -3.42
CA ASP A 46 2.13 1.36 -4.10
C ASP A 46 2.38 0.03 -3.39
N VAL A 47 1.81 -1.03 -3.95
CA VAL A 47 1.87 -2.36 -3.32
C VAL A 47 3.27 -2.97 -3.40
N HIS A 48 4.11 -2.55 -4.35
CA HIS A 48 5.51 -3.01 -4.41
C HIS A 48 6.30 -2.38 -3.26
N ALA A 49 6.16 -1.06 -3.06
CA ALA A 49 6.82 -0.37 -1.96
C ALA A 49 6.32 -0.85 -0.59
N PHE A 50 5.02 -1.12 -0.46
CA PHE A 50 4.46 -1.70 0.77
C PHE A 50 5.03 -3.08 1.07
N ALA A 51 5.14 -3.95 0.06
CA ALA A 51 5.66 -5.31 0.24
C ALA A 51 7.16 -5.30 0.57
N ALA A 52 7.97 -4.47 -0.11
CA ALA A 52 9.39 -4.32 0.19
C ALA A 52 9.65 -3.81 1.62
N ALA A 53 8.81 -2.90 2.12
CA ALA A 53 8.93 -2.40 3.49
C ALA A 53 8.57 -3.44 4.57
N ASN A 54 7.80 -4.48 4.23
CA ASN A 54 7.36 -5.50 5.18
C ASN A 54 8.14 -6.81 5.07
N ASP A 55 8.93 -7.02 4.00
CA ASP A 55 9.68 -8.26 3.81
C ASP A 55 11.02 -8.02 3.08
N PRO A 56 12.16 -8.34 3.72
CA PRO A 56 13.50 -8.10 3.15
C PRO A 56 13.85 -9.06 2.00
N LEU A 57 13.20 -10.24 1.90
CA LEU A 57 13.36 -11.12 0.73
C LEU A 57 12.64 -10.55 -0.49
N VAL A 58 11.47 -9.95 -0.29
CA VAL A 58 10.73 -9.26 -1.34
C VAL A 58 11.51 -8.06 -1.88
N GLU A 59 12.19 -7.30 -1.01
CA GLU A 59 13.11 -6.24 -1.44
C GLU A 59 14.19 -6.77 -2.39
N ARG A 60 14.84 -7.89 -2.04
CA ARG A 60 15.92 -8.48 -2.86
C ARG A 60 15.45 -8.97 -4.23
N VAL A 61 14.29 -9.62 -4.28
CA VAL A 61 13.69 -10.10 -5.53
C VAL A 61 13.22 -8.94 -6.41
N LEU A 62 12.67 -7.87 -5.81
CA LEU A 62 12.28 -6.66 -6.54
C LEU A 62 13.48 -5.82 -6.99
N ALA A 63 14.61 -5.88 -6.27
CA ALA A 63 15.87 -5.24 -6.62
C ALA A 63 16.62 -5.96 -7.76
N GLY A 64 16.17 -7.16 -8.16
CA GLY A 64 16.69 -7.88 -9.31
C GLY A 64 17.92 -8.75 -9.03
N GLU A 65 18.26 -9.01 -7.76
CA GLU A 65 19.34 -9.95 -7.44
C GLU A 65 18.80 -11.39 -7.41
N SER A 66 19.16 -12.17 -8.45
CA SER A 66 18.99 -13.62 -8.54
C SER A 66 20.21 -14.36 -8.00
#